data_AF-A0A3D4WW40-F1
#
_entry.id   AF-A0A3D4WW40-F1
#
_cell.length_a   1.000
_cell.length_b   1.000
_cell.length_c   1.000
_cell.angle_alpha   90.00
_cell.angle_beta   90.00
_cell.angle_gamma   90.00
#
_symmetry.space_group_name_H-M   'P 1'
#
loop_
_entity.id
_entity.type
_entity.pdbx_description
1 polymer ?
#
loop_
_entity_poly.entity_id
_entity_poly.type
_entity_poly.pdbx_seq_one_letter_code
_entity_poly.pdbx_strand_id
1 'polypeptide(L)'
;MVMIALTRFKHPFVRAGLWLSAIVTLLLAYYAYAGIDKLEDPYMGFFSWSVPLFAAIGLTMWICARLPHPHPVWPALVGVALLVIVPGFRTFPNDDYPNVPKTLQALKSHAAGRPVVVEIAADNIGPELAGLALWARRDGFRLCLRDARWNFMTTPEYICTEAEIGQGVVVSRTQVAPASPLQKGEIARTGTSAFLAKPADLSQMG
;
A
#
# COMPACT_ATOMS: atom_id res chain seq x y z
N MET A 1 -22.81 3.29 -19.37
CA MET A 1 -23.37 4.64 -19.11
C MET A 1 -22.49 5.79 -19.64
N VAL A 2 -21.16 5.75 -19.50
CA VAL A 2 -20.27 6.88 -19.91
C VAL A 2 -20.31 7.20 -21.42
N MET A 3 -20.43 6.21 -22.30
CA MET A 3 -20.52 6.44 -23.76
C MET A 3 -21.79 7.19 -24.21
N ILE A 4 -22.89 7.08 -23.46
CA ILE A 4 -24.15 7.81 -23.77
C ILE A 4 -24.07 9.26 -23.27
N ALA A 5 -23.30 9.52 -22.21
CA ALA A 5 -23.08 10.88 -21.71
C ALA A 5 -22.19 11.71 -22.66
N LEU A 6 -21.20 11.08 -23.30
CA LEU A 6 -20.26 11.75 -24.22
C LEU A 6 -20.92 12.39 -25.45
N THR A 7 -22.10 11.92 -25.85
CA THR A 7 -22.83 12.44 -27.02
C THR A 7 -23.82 13.55 -26.68
N ARG A 8 -24.21 13.70 -25.40
CA ARG A 8 -25.19 14.72 -24.95
C ARG A 8 -24.57 16.05 -24.57
N PHE A 9 -23.35 16.08 -24.04
CA PHE A 9 -22.71 17.31 -23.58
C PHE A 9 -21.87 17.94 -24.69
N LYS A 10 -22.32 19.10 -25.20
CA LYS A 10 -21.62 19.85 -26.26
C LYS A 10 -20.41 20.65 -25.75
N HIS A 11 -20.36 20.96 -24.46
CA HIS A 11 -19.30 21.80 -23.92
C HIS A 11 -17.96 21.02 -23.87
N PRO A 12 -16.87 21.52 -24.49
CA PRO A 12 -15.63 20.78 -24.67
C PRO A 12 -14.98 20.38 -23.33
N PHE A 13 -15.09 21.23 -22.31
CA PHE A 13 -14.61 20.94 -20.96
C PHE A 13 -15.31 19.74 -20.32
N VAL A 14 -16.64 19.66 -20.38
CA VAL A 14 -17.43 18.56 -19.79
C VAL A 14 -17.09 17.24 -20.47
N ARG A 15 -16.93 17.27 -21.80
CA ARG A 15 -16.54 16.11 -22.59
C ARG A 15 -15.13 15.63 -22.24
N ALA A 16 -14.17 16.54 -22.05
CA ALA A 16 -12.82 16.20 -21.62
C ALA A 16 -12.80 15.59 -20.22
N GLY A 17 -13.58 16.15 -19.27
CA GLY A 17 -13.74 15.60 -17.93
C GLY A 17 -14.32 14.18 -17.94
N LEU A 18 -15.38 13.94 -18.72
CA LEU A 18 -15.97 12.61 -18.87
C LEU A 18 -15.01 11.59 -19.48
N TRP A 19 -14.22 11.99 -20.48
CA TRP A 19 -13.17 11.14 -21.04
C TRP A 19 -12.08 10.81 -20.02
N LEU A 20 -11.62 11.82 -19.27
CA LEU A 20 -10.64 11.61 -18.20
C LEU A 20 -11.19 10.65 -17.13
N SER A 21 -12.44 10.84 -16.69
CA SER A 21 -13.10 9.93 -15.74
C SER A 21 -13.20 8.51 -16.28
N ALA A 22 -13.52 8.34 -17.57
CA ALA A 22 -13.56 7.02 -18.21
C ALA A 22 -12.20 6.34 -18.19
N ILE A 23 -11.15 7.07 -18.57
CA ILE A 23 -9.77 6.58 -18.59
C ILE A 23 -9.32 6.20 -17.17
N VAL A 24 -9.54 7.08 -16.20
CA VAL A 24 -9.20 6.82 -14.78
C VAL A 24 -9.95 5.58 -14.26
N THR A 25 -11.22 5.42 -14.63
CA THR A 25 -12.02 4.24 -14.22
C THR A 25 -11.47 2.95 -14.84
N LEU A 26 -11.11 2.96 -16.13
CA LEU A 26 -10.51 1.80 -16.79
C LEU A 26 -9.13 1.46 -16.22
N LEU A 27 -8.32 2.47 -15.93
CA LEU A 27 -7.02 2.29 -15.27
C LEU A 27 -7.19 1.71 -13.87
N LEU A 28 -8.16 2.18 -13.08
CA LEU A 28 -8.47 1.62 -11.77
C LEU A 28 -8.97 0.17 -11.87
N ALA A 29 -9.83 -0.15 -12.84
CA ALA A 29 -10.29 -1.51 -13.07
C ALA A 29 -9.15 -2.45 -13.49
N TYR A 30 -8.24 -2.00 -14.36
CA TYR A 30 -7.03 -2.74 -14.71
C TYR A 30 -6.11 -2.94 -13.50
N TYR A 31 -5.91 -1.89 -12.70
CA TYR A 31 -5.13 -1.91 -11.47
C TYR A 31 -5.65 -2.97 -10.49
N ALA A 32 -6.97 -3.02 -10.29
CA ALA A 32 -7.62 -4.08 -9.50
C ALA A 32 -7.48 -5.47 -10.14
N TYR A 33 -7.74 -5.61 -11.44
CA TYR A 33 -7.64 -6.89 -12.16
C TYR A 33 -6.22 -7.49 -12.12
N ALA A 34 -5.19 -6.66 -12.22
CA ALA A 34 -3.79 -7.09 -12.15
C ALA A 34 -3.39 -7.57 -10.73
N GLY A 35 -4.32 -7.59 -9.77
CA GLY A 35 -4.08 -8.02 -8.40
C GLY A 35 -3.31 -6.98 -7.58
N ILE A 36 -3.14 -5.78 -8.12
CA ILE A 36 -2.47 -4.66 -7.44
C ILE A 36 -3.35 -4.16 -6.30
N ASP A 37 -4.68 -4.28 -6.46
CA ASP A 37 -5.66 -4.01 -5.43
C ASP A 37 -6.71 -5.12 -5.30
N LYS A 38 -7.21 -5.35 -4.09
CA LYS A 38 -8.39 -6.21 -3.88
C LYS A 38 -9.53 -5.31 -3.46
N LEU A 39 -10.54 -5.20 -4.33
CA LEU A 39 -11.72 -4.34 -4.12
C LEU A 39 -12.56 -4.75 -2.89
N GLU A 40 -12.29 -5.93 -2.33
CA GLU A 40 -12.94 -6.48 -1.14
C GLU A 40 -12.30 -6.02 0.17
N ASP A 41 -11.04 -5.55 0.13
CA ASP A 41 -10.33 -5.06 1.32
C ASP A 41 -10.68 -3.57 1.55
N PRO A 42 -11.00 -3.15 2.80
CA PRO A 42 -11.27 -1.74 3.09
C PRO A 42 -10.01 -0.91 2.85
N TYR A 43 -10.17 0.00 1.89
CA TYR A 43 -9.13 0.61 1.07
C TYR A 43 -8.02 1.34 1.86
N MET A 44 -6.76 0.98 1.60
CA MET A 44 -5.58 1.83 1.80
C MET A 44 -4.86 2.02 0.47
N GLY A 45 -5.50 2.73 -0.45
CA GLY A 45 -4.83 3.14 -1.68
C GLY A 45 -3.64 4.01 -1.35
N PHE A 46 -2.44 3.51 -1.64
CA PHE A 46 -1.23 4.33 -1.62
C PHE A 46 -1.31 5.31 -2.80
N PHE A 47 -1.76 6.53 -2.52
CA PHE A 47 -1.86 7.64 -3.48
C PHE A 47 -0.50 8.17 -3.96
N SER A 48 0.61 7.53 -3.56
CA SER A 48 1.99 7.96 -3.78
C SER A 48 2.26 8.30 -5.24
N TRP A 49 1.66 7.55 -6.16
CA TRP A 49 1.84 7.71 -7.59
C TRP A 49 0.61 8.33 -8.29
N SER A 50 -0.59 8.10 -7.78
CA SER A 50 -1.82 8.71 -8.32
C SER A 50 -1.70 10.24 -8.38
N VAL A 51 -1.18 10.87 -7.32
CA VAL A 51 -1.05 12.33 -7.22
C VAL A 51 -0.05 12.90 -8.24
N PRO A 52 1.20 12.42 -8.35
CA PRO A 52 2.11 12.82 -9.43
C PRO A 52 1.55 12.62 -10.83
N LEU A 53 0.84 11.51 -11.08
CA LEU A 53 0.23 11.24 -12.38
C LEU A 53 -0.89 12.24 -12.70
N PHE A 54 -1.77 12.51 -11.74
CA PHE A 54 -2.80 13.54 -11.88
C PHE A 54 -2.19 14.93 -12.10
N ALA A 55 -1.11 15.27 -11.38
CA ALA A 55 -0.40 16.53 -11.56
C ALA A 55 0.20 16.64 -12.97
N ALA A 56 0.82 15.58 -13.48
CA ALA A 56 1.40 15.55 -14.83
C ALA A 56 0.33 15.66 -15.94
N ILE A 57 -0.79 14.94 -15.78
CA ILE A 57 -1.94 15.04 -16.70
C ILE A 57 -2.52 16.46 -16.65
N GLY A 58 -2.73 17.02 -15.47
CA GLY A 58 -3.23 18.39 -15.28
C GLY A 58 -2.31 19.45 -15.87
N LEU A 59 -1.00 19.32 -15.68
CA LEU A 59 0.00 20.20 -16.29
C LEU A 59 -0.04 20.09 -17.82
N THR A 60 -0.17 18.88 -18.36
CA THR A 60 -0.28 18.67 -19.82
C THR A 60 -1.55 19.30 -20.37
N MET A 61 -2.69 19.19 -19.67
CA MET A 61 -3.93 19.87 -20.04
C MET A 61 -3.75 21.39 -20.06
N TRP A 62 -3.09 21.95 -19.05
CA TRP A 62 -2.81 23.38 -18.96
C TRP A 62 -1.89 23.88 -20.09
N ILE A 63 -0.84 23.12 -20.43
CA ILE A 63 0.04 23.43 -21.58
C ILE A 63 -0.77 23.38 -22.88
N CYS A 64 -1.53 22.31 -23.10
CA CYS A 64 -2.35 22.14 -24.31
C CYS A 64 -3.33 23.30 -24.49
N ALA A 65 -3.97 23.76 -23.42
CA ALA A 65 -4.91 24.89 -23.47
C ALA A 65 -4.27 26.21 -23.94
N ARG A 66 -2.94 26.34 -23.92
CA ARG A 66 -2.21 27.54 -24.38
C ARG A 66 -1.67 27.43 -25.80
N LEU A 67 -1.76 26.26 -26.42
CA LEU A 67 -1.31 26.07 -27.80
C LEU A 67 -2.44 26.45 -28.78
N PRO A 68 -2.12 26.92 -29.99
CA PRO A 68 -3.12 27.30 -30.98
C PRO A 68 -3.89 26.09 -31.55
N HIS A 69 -3.25 24.91 -31.62
CA HIS A 69 -3.86 23.68 -32.17
C HIS A 69 -3.52 22.43 -31.33
N PRO A 70 -3.93 22.35 -30.06
CA PRO A 70 -3.64 21.20 -29.22
C PRO A 70 -4.51 20.00 -29.63
N HIS A 71 -3.89 18.83 -29.75
CA HIS A 71 -4.65 17.60 -29.90
C HIS A 71 -5.22 17.16 -28.54
N PRO A 72 -6.53 16.87 -28.43
CA PRO A 72 -7.18 16.59 -27.14
C PRO A 72 -6.70 15.31 -26.45
N VAL A 73 -5.97 14.46 -27.16
CA VAL A 73 -5.47 13.17 -26.65
C VAL A 73 -4.13 13.29 -25.91
N TRP A 74 -3.42 14.41 -26.04
CA TRP A 74 -2.07 14.56 -25.49
C TRP A 74 -1.98 14.30 -23.97
N PRO A 75 -2.88 14.81 -23.12
CA PRO A 75 -2.83 14.53 -21.69
C PRO A 75 -2.97 13.04 -21.36
N ALA A 76 -3.84 12.32 -22.10
CA ALA A 76 -4.02 10.89 -21.93
C ALA A 76 -2.77 10.12 -22.39
N LEU A 77 -2.18 10.48 -23.52
CA LEU A 77 -0.94 9.87 -24.00
C LEU A 77 0.22 10.09 -23.04
N VAL A 78 0.35 11.28 -22.44
CA VAL A 78 1.38 11.54 -21.42
C VAL A 78 1.13 10.68 -20.18
N GLY A 79 -0.12 10.58 -19.72
CA GLY A 79 -0.46 9.68 -18.60
C GLY A 79 -0.08 8.23 -18.87
N VAL A 80 -0.46 7.70 -20.04
CA VAL A 80 -0.11 6.33 -20.46
C VAL A 80 1.39 6.17 -20.62
N ALA A 81 2.08 7.12 -21.26
CA ALA A 81 3.52 7.08 -21.43
C ALA A 81 4.25 7.06 -20.08
N LEU A 82 3.81 7.88 -19.11
CA LEU A 82 4.38 7.87 -17.77
C LEU A 82 4.19 6.51 -17.10
N LEU A 83 2.99 5.94 -17.15
CA LEU A 83 2.73 4.57 -16.64
C LEU A 83 3.65 3.53 -17.30
N VAL A 84 3.91 3.64 -18.60
CA VAL A 84 4.72 2.70 -19.39
C VAL A 84 6.23 2.96 -19.30
N ILE A 85 6.67 4.15 -18.88
CA ILE A 85 8.09 4.52 -18.86
C ILE A 85 8.63 4.50 -17.44
N VAL A 86 7.95 5.13 -16.49
CA VAL A 86 8.46 5.26 -15.12
C VAL A 86 8.23 3.94 -14.38
N PRO A 87 9.29 3.23 -13.96
CA PRO A 87 9.15 1.95 -13.27
C PRO A 87 8.32 2.08 -11.99
N GLY A 88 8.46 3.20 -11.27
CA GLY A 88 7.69 3.47 -10.05
C GLY A 88 6.16 3.46 -10.23
N PHE A 89 5.63 3.70 -11.44
CA PHE A 89 4.19 3.55 -11.69
C PHE A 89 3.76 2.09 -11.85
N ARG A 90 4.71 1.18 -12.08
CA ARG A 90 4.51 -0.27 -12.27
C ARG A 90 5.05 -1.08 -11.11
N THR A 91 5.86 -0.50 -10.23
CA THR A 91 6.37 -1.13 -9.02
C THR A 91 5.61 -0.59 -7.82
N PHE A 92 5.18 -1.49 -6.94
CA PHE A 92 4.63 -1.07 -5.67
C PHE A 92 5.79 -0.55 -4.82
N PRO A 93 5.67 0.62 -4.17
CA PRO A 93 6.65 1.02 -3.16
C PRO A 93 6.83 -0.05 -2.05
N ASN A 94 5.84 -0.93 -1.87
CA ASN A 94 5.90 -2.05 -0.93
C ASN A 94 6.32 -3.41 -1.54
N ASP A 95 6.21 -3.62 -2.85
CA ASP A 95 6.72 -4.84 -3.52
C ASP A 95 8.23 -4.76 -3.71
N ASP A 96 8.77 -3.54 -3.79
CA ASP A 96 10.21 -3.27 -3.75
C ASP A 96 10.79 -3.28 -2.32
N TYR A 97 10.05 -3.76 -1.31
CA TYR A 97 10.69 -4.31 -0.12
C TYR A 97 10.95 -5.80 -0.38
N PRO A 98 12.08 -6.18 -1.01
CA PRO A 98 12.39 -7.58 -1.35
C PRO A 98 12.38 -8.51 -0.14
N ASN A 99 12.39 -7.92 1.07
CA ASN A 99 12.39 -8.64 2.32
C ASN A 99 11.01 -8.82 2.94
N VAL A 100 9.92 -8.26 2.39
CA VAL A 100 8.56 -8.47 2.93
C VAL A 100 8.15 -9.94 2.91
N PRO A 101 8.24 -10.68 1.78
CA PRO A 101 7.92 -12.11 1.77
C PRO A 101 8.76 -12.91 2.77
N LYS A 102 10.07 -12.64 2.83
CA LYS A 102 10.98 -13.27 3.80
C LYS A 102 10.60 -12.92 5.25
N THR A 103 10.20 -11.67 5.49
CA THR A 103 9.79 -11.21 6.83
C THR A 103 8.52 -11.88 7.27
N LEU A 104 7.52 -11.96 6.41
CA LEU A 104 6.27 -12.65 6.69
C LEU A 104 6.50 -14.14 6.96
N GLN A 105 7.33 -14.80 6.16
CA GLN A 105 7.68 -16.21 6.37
C GLN A 105 8.41 -16.43 7.71
N ALA A 106 9.34 -15.55 8.07
CA ALA A 106 10.05 -15.62 9.35
C ALA A 106 9.10 -15.38 10.54
N LEU A 107 8.23 -14.37 10.46
CA LEU A 107 7.21 -14.10 11.48
C LEU A 107 6.22 -15.26 11.62
N LYS A 108 5.74 -15.81 10.50
CA LYS A 108 4.82 -16.96 10.48
C LYS A 108 5.45 -18.20 11.09
N SER A 109 6.70 -18.49 10.74
CA SER A 109 7.48 -19.60 11.32
C SER A 109 7.66 -19.41 12.82
N HIS A 110 7.99 -18.19 13.26
CA HIS A 110 8.15 -17.86 14.67
C HIS A 110 6.84 -17.96 15.45
N ALA A 111 5.72 -17.59 14.85
CA ALA A 111 4.40 -17.63 15.48
C ALA A 111 3.86 -19.05 15.67
N ALA A 112 4.33 -20.02 14.89
CA ALA A 112 3.92 -21.43 14.95
C ALA A 112 2.39 -21.61 14.94
N GLY A 113 1.69 -20.86 14.08
CA GLY A 113 0.23 -20.89 13.94
C GLY A 113 -0.55 -19.98 14.88
N ARG A 114 0.12 -19.29 15.82
CA ARG A 114 -0.50 -18.27 16.68
C ARG A 114 -0.61 -16.91 15.95
N PRO A 115 -1.51 -16.01 16.38
CA PRO A 115 -1.52 -14.63 15.90
C PRO A 115 -0.19 -13.91 16.19
N VAL A 116 0.31 -13.12 15.25
CA VAL A 116 1.43 -12.20 15.46
C VAL A 116 0.88 -10.85 15.92
N VAL A 117 1.22 -10.47 17.14
CA VAL A 117 0.82 -9.21 17.77
C VAL A 117 1.98 -8.24 17.66
N VAL A 118 1.84 -7.23 16.78
CA VAL A 118 2.88 -6.22 16.58
C VAL A 118 2.69 -5.09 17.58
N GLU A 119 3.73 -4.84 18.37
CA GLU A 119 3.83 -3.71 19.28
C GLU A 119 4.76 -2.66 18.69
N ILE A 120 4.38 -1.39 18.81
CA ILE A 120 5.10 -0.27 18.22
C ILE A 120 5.47 0.68 19.35
N ALA A 121 6.69 1.21 19.32
CA ALA A 121 7.11 2.24 20.26
C ALA A 121 6.19 3.48 20.17
N ALA A 122 5.90 4.11 21.31
CA ALA A 122 4.90 5.17 21.41
C ALA A 122 5.19 6.42 20.54
N ASP A 123 6.45 6.60 20.14
CA ASP A 123 6.96 7.69 19.31
C ASP A 123 7.06 7.34 17.81
N ASN A 124 6.57 6.16 17.40
CA ASN A 124 6.65 5.71 16.02
C ASN A 124 5.27 5.43 15.41
N ILE A 125 5.09 5.87 14.16
CA ILE A 125 3.85 5.74 13.40
C ILE A 125 3.87 4.59 12.38
N GLY A 126 4.94 3.79 12.29
CA GLY A 126 5.07 2.52 11.53
C GLY A 126 4.22 2.32 10.25
N PRO A 127 4.17 3.26 9.29
CA PRO A 127 3.14 3.31 8.24
C PRO A 127 3.08 2.06 7.35
N GLU A 128 4.16 1.29 7.28
CA GLU A 128 4.25 0.03 6.55
C GLU A 128 3.40 -1.10 7.14
N LEU A 129 3.03 -1.01 8.42
CA LEU A 129 2.44 -2.14 9.16
C LEU A 129 1.04 -2.51 8.69
N ALA A 130 0.28 -1.52 8.23
CA ALA A 130 -0.99 -1.75 7.56
C ALA A 130 -0.85 -2.67 6.34
N GLY A 131 0.11 -2.34 5.45
CA GLY A 131 0.41 -3.16 4.28
C GLY A 131 0.91 -4.54 4.66
N LEU A 132 1.76 -4.63 5.69
CA LEU A 132 2.28 -5.91 6.20
C LEU A 132 1.17 -6.80 6.79
N ALA A 133 0.22 -6.24 7.55
CA ALA A 133 -0.91 -6.96 8.11
C ALA A 133 -1.87 -7.46 7.04
N LEU A 134 -2.11 -6.64 6.01
CA LEU A 134 -2.87 -7.05 4.83
C LEU A 134 -2.18 -8.20 4.09
N TRP A 135 -0.87 -8.10 3.86
CA TRP A 135 -0.10 -9.18 3.23
C TRP A 135 -0.11 -10.48 4.04
N ALA A 136 0.05 -10.41 5.36
CA ALA A 136 -0.02 -11.57 6.24
C ALA A 136 -1.37 -12.30 6.10
N ARG A 137 -2.48 -11.54 6.06
CA ARG A 137 -3.82 -12.10 5.81
C ARG A 137 -3.90 -12.80 4.46
N ARG A 138 -3.33 -12.20 3.41
CA ARG A 138 -3.27 -12.82 2.06
C ARG A 138 -2.45 -14.11 2.05
N ASP A 139 -1.40 -14.20 2.87
CA ASP A 139 -0.59 -15.40 3.09
C ASP A 139 -1.23 -16.41 4.07
N GLY A 140 -2.46 -16.13 4.54
CA GLY A 140 -3.25 -17.05 5.34
C GLY A 140 -2.85 -17.12 6.82
N PHE A 141 -2.19 -16.10 7.38
CA PHE A 141 -1.97 -16.02 8.82
C PHE A 141 -2.35 -14.67 9.41
N ARG A 142 -2.54 -14.66 10.74
CA ARG A 142 -3.01 -13.47 11.45
C ARG A 142 -1.84 -12.63 11.93
N LEU A 143 -1.71 -11.42 11.40
CA LEU A 143 -0.89 -10.35 11.95
C LEU A 143 -1.79 -9.16 12.29
N CYS A 144 -1.63 -8.58 13.48
CA CYS A 144 -2.44 -7.47 13.96
C CYS A 144 -1.60 -6.48 14.77
N LEU A 145 -2.13 -5.28 14.93
CA LEU A 145 -1.52 -4.19 15.69
C LEU A 145 -2.11 -4.14 17.09
N ARG A 146 -1.25 -4.13 18.11
CA ARG A 146 -1.70 -4.08 19.51
C ARG A 146 -2.39 -2.77 19.88
N ASP A 147 -1.92 -1.65 19.33
CA ASP A 147 -2.37 -0.32 19.72
C ASP A 147 -3.59 0.12 18.90
N ALA A 148 -4.74 0.24 19.56
CA ALA A 148 -6.01 0.63 18.95
C ALA A 148 -6.02 2.06 18.36
N ARG A 149 -5.06 2.93 18.72
CA ARG A 149 -4.92 4.26 18.10
C ARG A 149 -4.74 4.17 16.60
N TRP A 150 -4.23 3.06 16.10
CA TRP A 150 -4.02 2.79 14.68
C TRP A 150 -5.28 2.78 13.81
N ASN A 151 -6.46 2.70 14.41
CA ASN A 151 -7.75 2.82 13.70
C ASN A 151 -7.90 4.10 12.87
N PHE A 152 -7.07 5.13 13.09
CA PHE A 152 -7.06 6.32 12.24
C PHE A 152 -6.47 6.09 10.83
N MET A 153 -5.60 5.08 10.69
CA MET A 153 -4.92 4.72 9.43
C MET A 153 -5.31 3.34 8.92
N THR A 154 -5.93 2.50 9.75
CA THR A 154 -6.29 1.13 9.42
C THR A 154 -7.71 0.81 9.82
N THR A 155 -8.24 -0.32 9.36
CA THR A 155 -9.55 -0.81 9.80
C THR A 155 -9.45 -1.61 11.09
N PRO A 156 -10.54 -1.68 11.90
CA PRO A 156 -10.54 -2.37 13.19
C PRO A 156 -10.12 -3.84 13.12
N GLU A 157 -10.37 -4.48 11.99
CA GLU A 157 -9.95 -5.85 11.70
C GLU A 157 -8.42 -6.04 11.65
N TYR A 158 -7.60 -5.00 11.57
CA TYR A 158 -6.13 -5.09 11.70
C TYR A 158 -5.64 -4.79 13.11
N ILE A 159 -6.53 -4.39 14.01
CA ILE A 159 -6.22 -4.23 15.44
C ILE A 159 -6.40 -5.58 16.13
N CYS A 160 -5.51 -5.89 17.07
CA CYS A 160 -5.59 -7.11 17.85
C CYS A 160 -6.76 -7.04 18.83
N THR A 161 -7.50 -8.13 18.94
CA THR A 161 -8.46 -8.36 20.02
C THR A 161 -7.74 -8.76 21.31
N GLU A 162 -8.40 -8.64 22.45
CA GLU A 162 -7.85 -9.10 23.75
C GLU A 162 -7.48 -10.59 23.73
N ALA A 163 -8.27 -11.42 23.03
CA ALA A 163 -7.96 -12.84 22.87
C ALA A 163 -6.67 -13.05 22.05
N GLU A 164 -6.48 -12.30 20.96
CA GLU A 164 -5.25 -12.34 20.16
C GLU A 164 -4.04 -11.84 20.94
N ILE A 165 -4.21 -10.82 21.79
CA ILE A 165 -3.13 -10.33 22.67
C ILE A 165 -2.74 -11.40 23.70
N GLY A 166 -3.71 -12.11 24.27
CA GLY A 166 -3.47 -13.14 25.29
C GLY A 166 -2.84 -14.43 24.76
N GLN A 167 -3.15 -14.81 23.51
CA GLN A 167 -2.68 -16.08 22.91
C GLN A 167 -1.60 -15.91 21.82
N GLY A 168 -1.38 -14.67 21.36
CA GLY A 168 -0.47 -14.36 20.27
C GLY A 168 1.00 -14.28 20.66
N VAL A 169 1.86 -14.29 19.65
CA VAL A 169 3.29 -13.99 19.81
C VAL A 169 3.50 -12.49 19.66
N VAL A 170 4.08 -11.87 20.67
CA VAL A 170 4.27 -10.43 20.69
C VAL A 170 5.64 -10.07 20.12
N VAL A 171 5.63 -9.36 19.00
CA VAL A 171 6.84 -8.86 18.36
C VAL A 171 6.89 -7.34 18.49
N SER A 172 8.05 -6.82 18.90
CA SER A 172 8.30 -5.38 18.94
C SER A 172 8.82 -4.92 17.58
N ARG A 173 8.20 -3.91 17.00
CA ARG A 173 8.70 -3.25 15.80
C ARG A 173 9.55 -2.04 16.17
N THR A 174 10.74 -1.94 15.60
CA THR A 174 11.64 -0.78 15.75
C THR A 174 12.06 -0.27 14.39
N GLN A 175 12.35 1.04 14.30
CA GLN A 175 12.91 1.62 13.11
C GLN A 175 14.42 1.44 13.12
N VAL A 176 14.97 0.98 12.01
CA VAL A 176 16.39 0.72 11.82
C VAL A 176 16.89 1.34 10.53
N ALA A 177 18.17 1.68 10.48
CA ALA A 177 18.80 2.08 9.23
C ALA A 177 18.96 0.85 8.33
N PRO A 178 18.75 0.96 6.99
CA PRO A 178 18.81 -0.20 6.09
C PRO A 178 20.11 -1.01 6.19
N ALA A 179 21.24 -0.34 6.44
CA ALA A 179 22.57 -0.95 6.53
C ALA A 179 23.05 -1.24 7.96
N SER A 180 22.18 -1.10 8.99
CA SER A 180 22.61 -1.39 10.36
C SER A 180 22.75 -2.90 10.60
N PRO A 181 23.66 -3.34 11.50
CA PRO A 181 23.75 -4.74 11.90
C PRO A 181 22.41 -5.31 12.40
N LEU A 182 22.29 -6.65 12.36
CA LEU A 182 21.15 -7.35 12.98
C LEU A 182 21.16 -7.12 14.49
N GLN A 183 19.98 -6.84 15.04
CA GLN A 183 19.80 -6.65 16.48
C GLN A 183 19.62 -8.00 17.17
N LYS A 184 19.99 -8.07 18.46
CA LYS A 184 19.77 -9.29 19.25
C LYS A 184 18.27 -9.56 19.39
N GLY A 185 17.84 -10.77 19.03
CA GLY A 185 16.43 -11.15 19.05
C GLY A 185 15.62 -10.65 17.84
N GLU A 186 16.27 -10.11 16.82
CA GLU A 186 15.64 -9.77 15.54
C GLU A 186 15.20 -11.05 14.82
N ILE A 187 13.89 -11.16 14.56
CA ILE A 187 13.26 -12.26 13.81
C ILE A 187 13.39 -11.96 12.31
N ALA A 188 13.12 -10.71 11.91
CA ALA A 188 13.01 -10.32 10.52
C ALA A 188 13.10 -8.80 10.32
N ARG A 189 13.28 -8.38 9.05
CA ARG A 189 13.39 -6.98 8.65
C ARG A 189 12.81 -6.74 7.27
N THR A 190 11.90 -5.77 7.13
CA THR A 190 11.34 -5.37 5.82
C THR A 190 12.21 -4.35 5.08
N GLY A 191 13.11 -3.67 5.79
CA GLY A 191 14.02 -2.67 5.24
C GLY A 191 14.44 -1.70 6.33
N THR A 192 13.59 -0.71 6.58
CA THR A 192 13.73 0.26 7.68
C THR A 192 13.04 -0.16 8.97
N SER A 193 12.41 -1.34 9.00
CA SER A 193 11.71 -1.86 10.17
C SER A 193 12.24 -3.24 10.55
N ALA A 194 12.69 -3.38 11.79
CA ALA A 194 13.09 -4.65 12.39
C ALA A 194 12.00 -5.13 13.35
N PHE A 195 11.75 -6.44 13.34
CA PHE A 195 10.80 -7.12 14.23
C PHE A 195 11.58 -7.99 15.19
N LEU A 196 11.44 -7.72 16.48
CA LEU A 196 12.16 -8.41 17.53
C LEU A 196 11.22 -9.25 18.38
N ALA A 197 11.65 -10.45 18.74
CA ALA A 197 10.97 -11.27 19.74
C ALA A 197 11.02 -10.56 21.10
N LYS A 198 9.92 -10.59 21.86
CA LYS A 198 9.98 -10.13 23.25
C LYS A 198 10.74 -11.14 24.13
N PRO A 199 11.40 -10.69 25.21
CA PRO A 199 12.19 -11.57 26.08
C PRO A 199 11.42 -12.77 26.65
N ALA A 200 10.11 -12.64 26.88
CA ALA A 200 9.25 -13.71 27.38
C ALA A 200 9.10 -14.88 26.38
N ASP A 201 9.25 -14.62 25.08
CA ASP A 201 9.16 -15.64 24.03
C ASP A 201 10.51 -16.33 23.79
N LEU A 202 11.63 -15.69 24.12
CA LEU A 202 12.98 -16.27 23.99
C LEU A 202 13.23 -17.44 24.95
N SER A 203 12.54 -17.48 26.10
CA SER A 203 12.64 -18.58 27.07
C SER A 203 11.99 -19.89 26.63
N GLN A 204 11.17 -19.89 25.58
CA GLN A 204 10.53 -21.11 25.06
C GLN A 204 11.28 -21.75 23.88
N MET A 205 12.44 -21.20 23.50
CA MET A 205 13.27 -21.67 22.38
C MET A 205 14.54 -22.41 22.81
N GLY A 206 14.67 -22.70 24.12
CA GLY A 206 15.77 -23.47 24.70
C GLY A 206 15.45 -24.95 24.85
#